data_AF-A0A256EYY0-F1
#
_entry.id   AF-A0A256EYY0-F1
#
_cell.length_a   1.000
_cell.length_b   1.000
_cell.length_c   1.000
_cell.angle_alpha   90.00
_cell.angle_beta   90.00
_cell.angle_gamma   90.00
#
_symmetry.space_group_name_H-M   'P 1'
#
loop_
_entity.id
_entity.type
_entity.pdbx_description
1 polymer ?
#
loop_
_entity_poly.entity_id
_entity_poly.type
_entity_poly.pdbx_seq_one_letter_code
_entity_poly.pdbx_strand_id
1 'polypeptide(L)'
;MSFRNFTTGELHSFGGTYVELVPGERLVYTDTFDDPNLPGEMKVTIDLKGVSVGTEVTIVQEGVPDIIPAEACYLGWQDSLDKLKRLVEPEISQ
;
A
#
# COMPACT_ATOMS: atom_id res chain seq x y z
N MET A 1 9.93 0.67 5.25
CA MET A 1 9.29 -0.57 5.75
C MET A 1 10.07 -1.77 5.19
N SER A 2 9.98 -2.95 5.82
CA SER A 2 10.60 -4.16 5.27
C SER A 2 9.74 -5.41 5.52
N PHE A 3 9.63 -6.27 4.52
CA PHE A 3 9.02 -7.60 4.65
C PHE A 3 10.10 -8.67 4.72
N ARG A 4 9.97 -9.59 5.69
CA ARG A 4 10.85 -10.74 5.80
C ARG A 4 10.06 -12.03 5.61
N ASN A 5 10.52 -12.87 4.70
CA ASN A 5 10.05 -14.23 4.59
C ASN A 5 10.78 -15.08 5.64
N PHE A 6 10.05 -15.66 6.60
CA PHE A 6 10.66 -16.45 7.67
C PHE A 6 11.14 -17.83 7.23
N THR A 7 10.64 -18.35 6.10
CA THR A 7 11.05 -19.64 5.55
C THR A 7 12.34 -19.51 4.75
N THR A 8 12.44 -18.49 3.89
CA THR A 8 13.61 -18.29 3.02
C THR A 8 14.66 -17.35 3.62
N GLY A 9 14.29 -16.54 4.61
CA GLY A 9 15.13 -15.49 5.19
C GLY A 9 15.23 -14.22 4.34
N GLU A 10 14.61 -14.20 3.17
CA GLU A 10 14.60 -13.08 2.23
C GLU A 10 13.96 -11.83 2.84
N LEU A 11 14.56 -10.67 2.55
CA LEU A 11 14.15 -9.38 3.06
C LEU A 11 13.96 -8.42 1.89
N HIS A 12 12.77 -7.84 1.78
CA HIS A 12 12.50 -6.74 0.86
C HIS A 12 12.26 -5.48 1.66
N SER A 13 13.05 -4.44 1.42
CA SER A 13 12.90 -3.14 2.06
C SER A 13 12.63 -2.05 1.03
N PHE A 14 11.84 -1.09 1.45
CA PHE A 14 11.39 0.03 0.64
C PHE A 14 11.00 1.19 1.56
N GLY A 15 10.98 2.41 1.04
CA GLY A 15 10.57 3.57 1.81
C GLY A 15 10.43 4.80 0.95
N GLY A 16 9.93 5.87 1.57
CA GLY A 16 9.78 7.15 0.91
C GLY A 16 9.20 8.18 1.88
N THR A 17 8.52 9.18 1.32
CA THR A 17 8.12 10.37 2.07
C THR A 17 6.61 10.61 1.96
N TYR A 18 5.97 11.00 3.06
CA TYR A 18 4.61 11.53 3.01
C TYR A 18 4.60 12.90 2.36
N VAL A 19 3.91 13.02 1.22
CA VAL A 19 3.80 14.24 0.43
C VAL A 19 2.56 15.03 0.83
N GLU A 20 1.46 14.33 1.09
CA GLU A 20 0.18 14.93 1.50
C GLU A 20 -0.49 14.04 2.56
N LEU A 21 -1.03 14.65 3.61
CA LEU A 21 -1.78 13.95 4.65
C LEU A 21 -2.96 14.81 5.11
N VAL A 22 -4.15 14.45 4.65
CA VAL A 22 -5.43 15.01 5.10
C VAL A 22 -6.18 13.92 5.88
N PRO A 23 -6.28 14.03 7.22
CA PRO A 23 -6.88 12.99 8.04
C PRO A 23 -8.28 12.59 7.57
N GLY A 24 -8.49 11.29 7.33
CA GLY A 24 -9.79 10.74 6.94
C GLY A 24 -10.19 11.00 5.48
N GLU A 25 -9.38 11.70 4.68
CA GLU A 25 -9.73 12.11 3.33
C GLU A 25 -8.68 11.71 2.29
N ARG A 26 -7.41 12.00 2.53
CA ARG A 26 -6.38 11.84 1.49
C ARG A 26 -5.00 11.57 2.06
N LEU A 27 -4.28 10.64 1.43
CA LEU A 27 -2.88 10.33 1.71
C LEU A 27 -2.12 10.22 0.39
N VAL A 28 -1.02 10.96 0.27
CA VAL A 28 -0.07 10.81 -0.84
C VAL A 28 1.31 10.57 -0.28
N TYR A 29 1.97 9.52 -0.77
CA TYR A 29 3.36 9.24 -0.40
C TYR A 29 4.17 8.76 -1.61
N THR A 30 5.49 8.93 -1.51
CA THR A 30 6.44 8.28 -2.41
C THR A 30 6.91 6.96 -1.83
N ASP A 31 7.32 6.05 -2.71
CA ASP A 31 7.87 4.75 -2.34
C ASP A 31 8.99 4.37 -3.31
N THR A 32 10.07 3.76 -2.81
CA THR A 32 11.24 3.33 -3.56
C THR A 32 11.81 2.08 -2.92
N PHE A 33 12.09 1.06 -3.73
CA PHE A 33 12.76 -0.14 -3.27
C PHE A 33 14.24 0.14 -2.98
N ASP A 34 14.79 -0.46 -1.93
CA ASP A 34 16.22 -0.37 -1.63
C ASP A 34 17.06 -1.26 -2.58
N ASP A 35 16.41 -2.21 -3.28
CA ASP A 35 17.06 -3.08 -4.26
C ASP A 35 17.48 -2.28 -5.50
N PRO A 36 18.79 -2.19 -5.82
CA PRO A 36 19.27 -1.43 -6.97
C PRO A 36 18.77 -1.98 -8.32
N ASN A 37 18.24 -3.21 -8.36
CA ASN A 37 17.64 -3.79 -9.56
C ASN A 37 16.18 -3.38 -9.79
N LEU A 38 15.57 -2.67 -8.82
CA LEU A 38 14.20 -2.14 -8.92
C LEU A 38 14.21 -0.60 -8.82
N PRO A 39 14.93 0.11 -9.71
CA PRO A 39 15.03 1.55 -9.65
C PRO A 39 13.70 2.20 -10.04
N GLY A 40 13.37 3.30 -9.37
CA GLY A 40 12.20 4.12 -9.68
C GLY A 40 11.52 4.58 -8.40
N GLU A 41 11.10 5.84 -8.40
CA GLU A 41 10.22 6.36 -7.35
C GLU A 41 8.76 6.16 -7.81
N MET A 42 8.01 5.44 -6.99
CA MET A 42 6.58 5.29 -7.13
C MET A 42 5.87 6.38 -6.34
N LYS A 43 4.68 6.76 -6.80
CA LYS A 43 3.77 7.64 -6.07
C LYS A 43 2.47 6.90 -5.82
N VAL A 44 2.05 6.85 -4.56
CA VAL A 44 0.77 6.27 -4.17
C VAL A 44 -0.14 7.38 -3.70
N THR A 45 -1.32 7.45 -4.30
CA THR A 45 -2.43 8.31 -3.88
C THR A 45 -3.54 7.43 -3.34
N ILE A 46 -3.97 7.70 -2.11
CA ILE A 46 -5.10 7.06 -1.44
C ILE A 46 -6.14 8.13 -1.14
N ASP A 47 -7.33 7.96 -1.70
CA ASP A 47 -8.50 8.78 -1.44
C ASP A 47 -9.51 7.99 -0.63
N LEU A 48 -9.97 8.60 0.47
CA LEU A 48 -10.94 8.06 1.41
C LEU A 48 -12.20 8.92 1.36
N LYS A 49 -13.34 8.29 1.15
CA LYS A 49 -14.63 8.98 1.08
C LYS A 49 -15.63 8.30 2.00
N GLY A 50 -16.11 9.03 3.00
CA GLY A 50 -17.21 8.56 3.85
C GLY A 50 -18.48 8.29 3.03
N VAL A 51 -19.07 7.12 3.23
CA VAL A 51 -20.34 6.69 2.62
C VAL A 51 -21.28 6.17 3.72
N SER A 52 -22.56 5.91 3.38
CA SER A 52 -23.60 5.60 4.38
C SER A 52 -23.33 4.37 5.26
N VAL A 53 -22.47 3.45 4.79
CA VAL A 53 -22.16 2.17 5.46
C VAL A 53 -20.67 1.96 5.70
N GLY A 54 -19.84 3.00 5.56
CA GLY A 54 -18.40 2.88 5.74
C GLY A 54 -17.59 3.90 4.95
N THR A 55 -16.49 3.45 4.35
CA THR A 55 -15.57 4.29 3.58
C THR A 55 -15.31 3.67 2.22
N GLU A 56 -15.53 4.44 1.15
CA GLU A 56 -15.03 4.12 -0.19
C GLU A 56 -13.54 4.48 -0.25
N VAL A 57 -12.72 3.54 -0.75
CA VAL A 57 -11.27 3.69 -0.85
C VAL A 57 -10.85 3.59 -2.30
N THR A 58 -10.16 4.62 -2.81
CA THR A 58 -9.56 4.62 -4.16
C THR A 58 -8.05 4.72 -4.01
N ILE A 59 -7.31 3.85 -4.70
CA ILE A 59 -5.85 3.81 -4.65
C ILE A 59 -5.30 3.85 -6.06
N VAL A 60 -4.38 4.77 -6.31
CA VAL A 60 -3.63 4.86 -7.57
C VAL A 60 -2.14 4.78 -7.23
N GLN A 61 -1.46 3.80 -7.82
CA GLN A 61 -0.01 3.64 -7.72
C GLN A 61 0.61 3.92 -9.09
N GLU A 62 1.36 5.01 -9.18
CA GLU A 62 2.03 5.48 -10.39
C GLU A 62 3.53 5.16 -10.31
N GLY A 63 4.18 5.00 -11.47
CA GLY A 63 5.64 4.83 -11.53
C GLY A 63 6.15 3.46 -11.09
N VAL A 64 5.29 2.42 -11.10
CA VAL A 64 5.72 1.04 -10.85
C VAL A 64 6.79 0.66 -11.89
N PRO A 65 7.97 0.16 -11.48
CA PRO A 65 9.01 -0.27 -12.41
C PRO A 65 8.50 -1.34 -13.39
N ASP A 66 8.81 -1.20 -14.69
CA ASP A 66 8.31 -2.08 -15.76
C ASP A 66 8.66 -3.57 -15.58
N ILE A 67 9.71 -3.87 -14.80
CA ILE A 67 10.11 -5.24 -14.47
C ILE A 67 9.13 -5.93 -13.50
N ILE A 68 8.34 -5.16 -12.75
CA ILE A 68 7.35 -5.68 -11.82
C ILE A 68 6.04 -5.88 -12.60
N PRO A 69 5.54 -7.12 -12.69
CA PRO A 69 4.27 -7.38 -13.36
C PRO A 69 3.12 -6.68 -12.63
N ALA A 70 2.28 -5.95 -13.37
CA ALA A 70 1.17 -5.20 -12.78
C ALA A 70 0.19 -6.11 -12.02
N GLU A 71 -0.04 -7.34 -12.50
CA GLU A 71 -0.85 -8.34 -11.84
C GLU A 71 -0.31 -8.74 -10.46
N ALA A 72 1.01 -8.71 -10.26
CA ALA A 72 1.61 -8.98 -8.95
C ALA A 72 1.34 -7.83 -7.98
N CYS A 73 1.38 -6.58 -8.45
CA CYS A 73 0.99 -5.40 -7.67
C CYS A 73 -0.50 -5.48 -7.27
N TYR A 74 -1.38 -5.83 -8.21
CA TYR A 74 -2.80 -5.98 -7.92
C TYR A 74 -3.06 -7.07 -6.88
N LEU A 75 -2.40 -8.24 -7.00
CA LEU A 75 -2.52 -9.30 -6.01
C LEU A 75 -2.06 -8.84 -4.61
N GLY A 76 -0.91 -8.16 -4.54
CA GLY A 76 -0.38 -7.62 -3.28
C GLY A 76 -1.34 -6.61 -2.62
N TRP A 77 -1.95 -5.73 -3.41
CA TRP A 77 -2.96 -4.78 -2.93
C TRP A 77 -4.24 -5.48 -2.46
N GLN A 78 -4.74 -6.46 -3.22
CA GLN A 78 -5.94 -7.22 -2.85
C GLN A 78 -5.75 -7.95 -1.51
N ASP A 79 -4.62 -8.64 -1.34
CA ASP A 79 -4.29 -9.32 -0.08
C ASP A 79 -4.15 -8.35 1.09
N SER A 80 -3.58 -7.17 0.84
CA SER A 80 -3.42 -6.12 1.85
C SER A 80 -4.78 -5.53 2.27
N LEU A 81 -5.67 -5.28 1.31
CA LEU A 81 -7.01 -4.77 1.55
C LEU A 81 -7.90 -5.79 2.26
N ASP A 82 -7.79 -7.09 1.95
CA ASP A 82 -8.52 -8.14 2.68
C ASP A 82 -8.08 -8.19 4.16
N LYS A 83 -6.79 -8.03 4.44
CA LYS A 83 -6.26 -7.93 5.81
C LYS A 83 -6.73 -6.65 6.50
N LEU A 84 -6.71 -5.51 5.81
CA LEU A 84 -7.18 -4.24 6.35
C LEU A 84 -8.66 -4.34 6.75
N LYS A 85 -9.49 -4.89 5.87
CA LYS A 85 -10.92 -5.14 6.12
C LYS A 85 -11.14 -5.88 7.43
N ARG A 86 -10.44 -7.00 7.63
CA ARG A 86 -10.53 -7.82 8.86
C ARG A 86 -10.07 -7.10 10.12
N LEU A 87 -9.24 -6.07 9.98
CA LEU A 87 -8.74 -5.27 11.10
C LEU A 87 -9.70 -4.13 11.47
N VAL A 88 -10.30 -3.46 10.48
CA VAL A 88 -11.01 -2.19 10.71
C VAL A 88 -12.53 -2.29 10.71
N GLU A 89 -13.11 -3.32 10.09
CA GLU A 89 -14.58 -3.47 10.02
C GLU A 89 -15.22 -4.12 11.25
N PRO A 90 -14.63 -5.13 11.92
CA PRO A 90 -15.30 -5.77 13.05
C PRO A 90 -15.50 -4.79 14.22
N GLU A 91 -16.74 -4.65 14.68
CA GLU A 91 -17.04 -4.02 15.97
C GLU A 91 -16.72 -5.01 17.10
N ILE A 92 -15.49 -4.96 17.61
CA ILE A 92 -15.07 -5.74 18.78
C ILE A 92 -15.37 -4.92 20.02
N SER A 93 -16.56 -5.10 20.60
CA SER A 93 -16.84 -4.63 21.96
C SER A 93 -15.99 -5.45 22.95
N GLN A 94 -15.03 -4.80 23.62
CA GLN A 94 -14.33 -5.38 24.77
C GLN A 94 -15.23 -5.47 26.00
#